data_AF-A0A2N9VYB9-F1
#
_entry.id   AF-A0A2N9VYB9-F1
#
_cell.length_a   1.000
_cell.length_b   1.000
_cell.length_c   1.000
_cell.angle_alpha   90.00
_cell.angle_beta   90.00
_cell.angle_gamma   90.00
#
_symmetry.space_group_name_H-M   'P 1'
#
loop_
_entity.id
_entity.type
_entity.pdbx_description
1 polymer ?
#
loop_
_entity_poly.entity_id
_entity_poly.type
_entity_poly.pdbx_seq_one_letter_code
_entity_poly.pdbx_strand_id
1 'polypeptide(L)' 'MSIVPVPEGANADSRVIIDELYHRTNAGMLEAVALAASRGALTIPVAMTFPLDQIGPAHNALAAGVEGKVVLRH' A
#
# COMPACT_ATOMS: atom_id res chain seq x y z
N MET A 1 -10.87 9.54 11.12
CA MET A 1 -10.98 10.59 10.08
C MET A 1 -10.65 9.90 8.77
N SER A 2 -11.65 9.65 7.93
CA SER A 2 -11.46 8.97 6.64
C SER A 2 -10.80 9.94 5.66
N ILE A 3 -9.73 9.50 4.99
CA ILE A 3 -8.87 10.34 4.12
C ILE A 3 -9.39 10.41 2.68
N VAL A 4 -10.41 9.62 2.31
CA VAL A 4 -10.91 9.55 0.94
C VAL A 4 -12.40 9.90 0.92
N PRO A 5 -12.81 11.02 0.29
CA PRO A 5 -14.21 11.24 0.00
C PRO A 5 -14.66 10.22 -1.06
N VAL A 6 -15.72 9.48 -0.75
CA VAL A 6 -16.35 8.56 -1.72
C VAL A 6 -17.04 9.41 -2.79
N PRO A 7 -16.72 9.24 -4.09
CA PRO A 7 -17.41 9.95 -5.15
C PRO A 7 -18.91 9.61 -5.15
N GLU A 8 -19.77 10.62 -5.34
CA GLU A 8 -21.22 10.39 -5.43
C GLU A 8 -21.52 9.37 -6.55
N GLY A 9 -22.28 8.33 -6.21
CA GLY A 9 -22.65 7.25 -7.14
C GLY A 9 -21.67 6.08 -7.24
N ALA A 10 -20.48 6.14 -6.61
CA ALA A 10 -19.47 5.06 -6.69
C ALA A 10 -19.95 3.71 -6.13
N ASN A 11 -20.98 3.72 -5.26
CA ASN A 11 -21.54 2.50 -4.68
C ASN A 11 -23.05 2.31 -4.96
N ALA A 12 -23.57 2.89 -6.04
CA ALA A 12 -25.00 2.84 -6.36
C ALA A 12 -25.57 1.40 -6.46
N ASP A 13 -24.74 0.43 -6.87
CA ASP A 13 -25.11 -0.98 -7.02
C ASP A 13 -24.55 -1.91 -5.92
N SER A 14 -24.02 -1.37 -4.81
CA SER A 14 -23.30 -2.17 -3.79
C SER A 14 -22.12 -3.00 -4.33
N ARG A 15 -21.55 -2.61 -5.47
CA ARG A 15 -20.41 -3.30 -6.11
C ARG A 15 -19.07 -2.96 -5.47
N VAL A 16 -19.01 -1.99 -4.56
CA VAL A 16 -17.78 -1.53 -3.92
C VAL A 16 -17.84 -1.85 -2.42
N ILE A 17 -16.90 -2.68 -1.95
CA ILE A 17 -16.69 -2.93 -0.53
C ILE A 17 -15.82 -1.79 0.00
N ILE A 18 -16.41 -0.93 0.83
CA ILE A 18 -15.70 0.16 1.52
C ILE A 18 -15.32 -0.37 2.90
N ASP A 19 -14.03 -0.60 3.11
CA ASP A 19 -13.49 -0.96 4.42
C ASP A 19 -12.83 0.27 5.06
N GLU A 20 -13.37 0.73 6.19
CA GLU A 20 -12.78 1.81 6.96
C GLU A 20 -11.55 1.30 7.70
N LEU A 21 -10.40 1.39 7.05
CA LEU A 21 -9.11 1.08 7.67
C LEU A 21 -8.73 2.18 8.68
N TYR A 22 -9.05 1.95 9.95
CA TYR A 22 -8.51 2.75 11.05
C TYR A 22 -7.01 2.45 11.22
N HIS A 23 -6.16 3.27 10.62
CA HIS A 23 -4.73 3.26 10.90
C HIS A 23 -4.50 3.63 12.39
N ARG A 24 -4.19 2.65 13.23
CA ARG A 24 -3.49 2.89 14.50
C ARG A 24 -2.03 2.55 14.28
N THR A 25 -1.23 3.57 14.03
CA THR A 25 0.23 3.42 13.99
C THR A 25 0.70 2.99 15.39
N ASN A 26 1.09 1.72 15.54
CA ASN A 26 1.70 1.22 16.76
C ASN A 26 3.21 1.36 16.65
N ALA A 27 3.78 2.35 17.37
CA ALA A 27 5.21 2.65 17.31
C ALA A 27 6.08 1.46 17.73
N GLY A 28 5.71 0.73 18.79
CA GLY A 28 6.47 -0.44 19.26
C GLY A 28 6.44 -1.60 18.26
N MET A 29 5.33 -1.78 17.54
CA MET A 29 5.25 -2.75 16.46
C MET A 29 6.15 -2.36 15.27
N LEU A 30 6.16 -1.08 14.88
CA LEU A 30 7.01 -0.61 13.79
C LEU A 30 8.51 -0.73 14.12
N GLU A 31 8.89 -0.46 15.37
CA GLU A 31 10.26 -0.67 15.85
C GLU A 31 10.66 -2.14 15.79
N ALA A 32 9.79 -3.05 16.23
CA ALA A 32 10.04 -4.50 16.15
C ALA A 32 10.20 -4.98 14.70
N VAL A 33 9.36 -4.49 13.78
CA VAL A 33 9.45 -4.79 12.34
C VAL A 33 10.77 -4.27 11.76
N ALA A 34 11.16 -3.04 12.08
CA ALA A 34 12.42 -2.45 11.62
C ALA A 34 13.64 -3.24 12.14
N LEU A 35 13.61 -3.68 13.40
CA LEU A 35 14.66 -4.50 13.98
C LEU A 35 14.74 -5.89 13.34
N ALA A 36 13.61 -6.52 13.05
CA ALA A 36 13.58 -7.81 12.35
C ALA A 36 14.14 -7.68 10.93
N ALA A 37 13.80 -6.61 10.22
CA ALA A 37 14.30 -6.34 8.87
C ALA A 37 15.81 -6.05 8.87
N SER A 38 16.32 -5.23 9.81
CA SER A 38 17.75 -4.89 9.88
C SER A 38 18.64 -6.10 10.23
N ARG A 39 18.10 -7.07 10.96
CA ARG A 39 18.77 -8.34 11.28
C ARG A 39 18.65 -9.38 10.17
N GLY A 40 17.93 -9.10 9.09
CA GLY A 40 17.66 -10.05 8.00
C GLY A 40 16.65 -11.15 8.37
N ALA A 41 16.01 -11.08 9.55
CA ALA A 41 14.99 -12.03 9.99
C ALA A 41 13.63 -11.79 9.28
N LEU A 42 13.46 -10.61 8.66
CA LEU A 42 12.31 -10.26 7.83
C LEU A 42 12.82 -9.70 6.50
N THR A 43 12.41 -10.32 5.39
CA THR A 43 12.64 -9.78 4.05
C THR A 43 11.36 -9.19 3.51
N ILE A 44 11.41 -7.91 3.10
CA ILE A 44 10.31 -7.25 2.40
C ILE A 44 10.69 -7.26 0.91
N PRO A 45 10.12 -8.17 0.10
CA PRO A 45 10.49 -8.25 -1.31
C PRO A 45 10.00 -7.00 -2.05
N VAL A 46 10.93 -6.25 -2.62
CA VAL A 46 10.62 -5.14 -3.54
C VAL A 46 10.64 -5.72 -4.94
N ALA A 47 9.47 -5.77 -5.57
CA ALA A 47 9.32 -6.34 -6.89
C ALA A 47 9.68 -5.35 -7.99
N MET A 48 9.29 -4.08 -7.83
CA MET A 48 9.54 -3.02 -8.79
C MET A 48 9.71 -1.69 -8.07
N THR A 49 10.53 -0.80 -8.64
CA THR A 49 10.66 0.59 -8.17
C THR A 49 10.42 1.51 -9.36
N PHE A 50 9.49 2.45 -9.22
CA PHE A 50 9.16 3.45 -10.24
C PHE A 50 9.50 4.86 -9.72
N PRO A 51 9.92 5.78 -10.59
CA PRO A 51 9.96 7.19 -10.23
C PRO A 51 8.53 7.74 -10.03
N LEU A 52 8.39 8.82 -9.24
CA LEU A 52 7.06 9.37 -8.88
C LEU A 52 6.22 9.77 -10.10
N ASP A 53 6.85 10.23 -11.18
CA ASP A 53 6.20 10.57 -12.45
C ASP A 53 5.60 9.35 -13.17
N GLN A 54 5.92 8.13 -12.75
CA GLN A 54 5.40 6.87 -13.28
C GLN A 54 4.39 6.19 -12.34
N ILE A 55 3.59 6.98 -11.61
CA ILE A 55 2.55 6.44 -10.72
C ILE A 55 1.50 5.59 -11.46
N GLY A 56 1.13 5.97 -12.69
CA GLY A 56 0.20 5.19 -13.53
C GLY A 56 0.74 3.80 -13.87
N PRO A 57 1.94 3.69 -14.46
CA PRO A 57 2.62 2.41 -14.66
C PRO A 57 2.77 1.58 -13.39
N ALA A 58 3.08 2.21 -12.24
CA ALA A 58 3.19 1.50 -10.96
C ALA A 58 1.86 0.84 -10.54
N HIS A 59 0.73 1.54 -10.74
CA HIS A 59 -0.60 0.98 -10.47
C HIS A 59 -0.97 -0.13 -11.45
N ASN A 60 -0.59 -0.01 -12.72
CA ASN A 60 -0.80 -1.08 -13.71
C ASN A 60 -0.03 -2.35 -13.34
N ALA A 61 1.21 -2.22 -12.85
CA ALA A 61 1.99 -3.35 -12.35
C ALA A 61 1.32 -4.03 -11.14
N LEU A 62 0.74 -3.25 -10.23
CA LEU A 62 -0.04 -3.80 -9.11
C LEU A 62 -1.28 -4.55 -9.60
N ALA A 63 -2.02 -3.97 -10.54
CA ALA A 63 -3.21 -4.59 -11.13
C ALA A 63 -2.88 -5.87 -11.93
N ALA A 64 -1.68 -5.96 -12.49
CA ALA A 64 -1.17 -7.15 -13.17
C ALA A 64 -0.79 -8.29 -12.21
N GLY A 65 -0.85 -8.09 -10.88
CA GLY A 65 -0.64 -9.13 -9.89
C GLY A 65 0.84 -9.38 -9.55
N VAL A 66 1.69 -8.36 -9.63
CA VAL A 66 3.10 -8.47 -9.23
C VAL A 66 3.21 -8.92 -7.77
N GLU A 67 3.95 -10.00 -7.53
CA GLU A 67 4.23 -10.50 -6.19
C GLU A 67 5.34 -9.67 -5.53
N GLY A 68 5.01 -9.01 -4.41
CA GLY A 68 5.92 -8.19 -3.63
C GLY A 68 5.46 -6.73 -3.55
N LYS A 69 6.35 -5.84 -3.11
CA LYS A 69 6.07 -4.41 -2.95
C LYS A 69 6.52 -3.64 -4.19
N VAL A 70 5.62 -2.82 -4.73
CA VAL A 70 5.95 -1.78 -5.71
C VAL A 70 6.26 -0.49 -4.95
N VAL A 71 7.45 0.07 -5.17
CA VAL A 71 7.94 1.26 -4.46
C VAL A 71 8.00 2.46 -5.40
N LEU A 72 7.56 3.62 -4.93
CA LEU A 72 7.78 4.89 -5.63
C LEU A 72 9.01 5.57 -5.03
N ARG A 73 9.93 6.03 -5.90
CA ARG A 73 11.12 6.77 -5.53
C ARG A 73 11.02 8.20 -6.08
N HIS A 74 11.45 9.16 -5.28
CA HIS A 74 11.56 10.58 -5.61
C HIS A 74 12.91 11.10 -5.14
#